data_AF-A0AAW2V1U0-F1
#
_entry.id   AF-A0AAW2V1U0-F1
#
_cell.length_a   1.000
_cell.length_b   1.000
_cell.length_c   1.000
_cell.angle_alpha   90.00
_cell.angle_beta   90.00
_cell.angle_gamma   90.00
#
_symmetry.space_group_name_H-M   'P 1'
#
loop_
_entity.id
_entity.type
_entity.pdbx_description
1 polymer ?
#
loop_
_entity_poly.entity_id
_entity_poly.type
_entity_poly.pdbx_seq_one_letter_code
_entity_poly.pdbx_strand_id
1 'polypeptide(L)'
;MDQGFTDNESLIARVEQLERERDELHRDIEQLCMQQAGPAYLGVATRMHFQRTAALEQEIENLKNKLSTCTRENQNLQEELSEAYRIKSQLADLHSAEVLKNVEAEKQLKFFQSCVAAAFAERDNAIMEAEKAKEKVELMPQELDKSQKRVEELTTELLQEKELVTALQIDLEKREKQNEVFKEVIEKFYHIRVCSLENFTDASWEEKCECLMNDSDEMWRFQNDEDTSTSNYINSLEAEIETLRKGVDNLQSKLRVGLEIETHLKKKVSDLEKKKILLQKKIKKQISILLDVHSQYRIDIINLLEEGNSELKSINDLIVEKMRQLELSRECNLKSSVIQEKELQESECRDVHVSADSAPASTTKACSCYCGLS
;
A
#
# COMPACT_ATOMS: atom_id res chain seq x y z
N MET A 1 38.01 33.90 145.44
CA MET A 1 37.28 35.03 144.85
C MET A 1 38.32 35.91 144.17
N ASP A 2 38.57 35.72 142.87
CA ASP A 2 39.57 36.54 142.12
C ASP A 2 39.38 36.53 140.58
N GLN A 3 38.22 36.08 140.08
CA GLN A 3 38.00 35.89 138.64
C GLN A 3 37.31 37.09 137.95
N GLY A 4 36.90 38.12 138.69
CA GLY A 4 36.08 39.23 138.17
C GLY A 4 36.83 40.52 137.82
N PHE A 5 38.07 40.70 138.26
CA PHE A 5 38.85 41.92 138.00
C PHE A 5 39.66 41.83 136.69
N THR A 6 40.16 40.65 136.32
CA THR A 6 40.91 40.41 135.07
C THR A 6 40.03 40.45 133.82
N ASP A 7 38.77 40.01 133.90
CA ASP A 7 37.83 40.10 132.78
C ASP A 7 37.48 41.56 132.44
N ASN A 8 37.37 42.43 133.45
CA ASN A 8 36.98 43.82 133.25
C ASN A 8 38.10 44.65 132.57
N GLU A 9 39.37 44.42 132.93
CA GLU A 9 40.52 45.02 132.23
C GLU A 9 40.65 44.49 130.79
N SER A 10 40.38 43.19 130.56
CA SER A 10 40.38 42.61 129.22
C SER A 10 39.28 43.18 128.32
N LEU A 11 38.10 43.46 128.90
CA LEU A 11 36.97 44.08 128.21
C LEU A 11 37.27 45.54 127.86
N ILE A 12 37.88 46.30 128.76
CA ILE A 12 38.29 47.68 128.50
C ILE A 12 39.34 47.74 127.38
N ALA A 13 40.37 46.88 127.43
CA ALA A 13 41.38 46.79 126.37
C ALA A 13 40.76 46.37 125.01
N ARG A 14 39.73 45.51 125.03
CA ARG A 14 39.00 45.12 123.82
C ARG A 14 38.17 46.25 123.25
N VAL A 15 37.55 47.08 124.08
CA VAL A 15 36.82 48.29 123.65
C VAL A 15 37.78 49.28 123.00
N GLU A 16 38.92 49.58 123.64
CA GLU A 16 39.92 50.49 123.07
C GLU A 16 40.52 49.98 121.75
N GLN A 17 40.65 48.65 121.60
CA GLN A 17 41.06 48.04 120.34
C GLN A 17 39.98 48.20 119.27
N LEU A 18 38.72 47.92 119.58
CA LEU A 18 37.61 48.07 118.65
C LEU A 18 37.39 49.53 118.25
N GLU A 19 37.63 50.49 119.16
CA GLU A 19 37.59 51.92 118.85
C GLU A 19 38.70 52.30 117.86
N ARG A 20 39.92 51.77 118.04
CA ARG A 20 41.02 51.97 117.08
C ARG A 20 40.73 51.32 115.72
N GLU A 21 40.21 50.10 115.70
CA GLU A 21 39.81 49.40 114.47
C GLU A 21 38.67 50.16 113.77
N ARG A 22 37.70 50.68 114.52
CA ARG A 22 36.62 51.54 114.00
C ARG A 22 37.18 52.82 113.40
N ASP A 23 38.11 53.48 114.09
CA ASP A 23 38.72 54.73 113.61
C ASP A 23 39.60 54.49 112.36
N GLU A 24 40.30 53.36 112.28
CA GLU A 24 41.03 52.95 111.07
C GLU A 24 40.08 52.65 109.91
N LEU A 25 39.03 51.85 110.14
CA LEU A 25 38.02 51.58 109.13
C LEU A 25 37.31 52.86 108.65
N HIS A 26 37.06 53.80 109.56
CA HIS A 26 36.47 55.08 109.20
C HIS A 26 37.39 55.89 108.28
N ARG A 27 38.70 55.95 108.59
CA ARG A 27 39.71 56.57 107.72
C ARG A 27 39.82 55.88 106.36
N ASP A 28 39.77 54.56 106.32
CA ASP A 28 39.81 53.79 105.06
C ASP A 28 38.57 54.05 104.19
N ILE A 29 37.38 54.12 104.80
CA ILE A 29 36.13 54.47 104.12
C ILE A 29 36.18 55.91 103.59
N GLU A 30 36.67 56.86 104.38
CA GLU A 30 36.86 58.25 103.91
C GLU A 30 37.85 58.31 102.74
N GLN A 31 38.94 57.54 102.79
CA GLN A 31 39.92 57.47 101.71
C GLN A 31 39.34 56.84 100.43
N LEU A 32 38.56 55.77 100.53
CA LEU A 32 37.83 55.17 99.40
C LEU A 32 36.80 56.12 98.81
N CYS A 33 36.03 56.81 99.66
CA CYS A 33 35.08 57.82 99.23
C CYS A 33 35.78 58.99 98.52
N MET A 34 36.92 59.48 99.01
CA MET A 34 37.70 60.52 98.33
C MET A 34 38.30 60.05 96.99
N GLN A 35 38.70 58.79 96.88
CA GLN A 35 39.20 58.21 95.62
C GLN A 35 38.08 58.04 94.57
N GLN A 36 36.89 57.64 95.00
CA GLN A 36 35.73 57.43 94.12
C GLN A 36 34.93 58.71 93.84
N ALA A 37 34.93 59.68 94.75
CA ALA A 37 34.30 61.00 94.60
C ALA A 37 35.25 62.08 94.04
N GLY A 38 36.53 61.74 93.83
CA GLY A 38 37.49 62.64 93.22
C GLY A 38 37.12 63.00 91.77
N PRO A 39 37.32 64.27 91.33
CA PRO A 39 36.99 64.71 89.96
C PRO A 39 37.57 63.84 88.83
N ALA A 40 38.69 63.16 89.10
CA ALA A 40 39.39 62.30 88.14
C ALA A 40 38.65 60.98 87.83
N TYR A 41 38.12 60.27 88.84
CA TYR A 41 37.42 58.99 88.61
C TYR A 41 36.08 59.21 87.90
N LEU A 42 35.30 60.19 88.37
CA LEU A 42 34.04 60.57 87.75
C LEU A 42 34.23 61.02 86.29
N GLY A 43 35.31 61.78 86.00
CA GLY A 43 35.66 62.19 84.63
C GLY A 43 36.02 61.03 83.70
N VAL A 44 36.74 60.01 84.19
CA VAL A 44 37.11 58.81 83.40
C VAL A 44 35.89 57.92 83.14
N ALA A 45 35.08 57.64 84.16
CA ALA A 45 33.84 56.86 84.01
C ALA A 45 32.88 57.54 83.04
N THR A 46 32.69 58.85 83.18
CA THR A 46 31.85 59.67 82.30
C THR A 46 32.36 59.64 80.85
N ARG A 47 33.68 59.75 80.62
CA ARG A 47 34.27 59.65 79.28
C ARG A 47 34.05 58.28 78.65
N MET A 48 34.23 57.20 79.41
CA MET A 48 33.99 55.83 78.92
C MET A 48 32.51 55.62 78.57
N HIS A 49 31.59 56.11 79.42
CA HIS A 49 30.16 56.08 79.13
C HIS A 49 29.81 56.86 77.86
N PHE A 50 30.31 58.09 77.70
CA PHE A 50 30.09 58.86 76.47
C PHE A 50 30.65 58.17 75.21
N GLN A 51 31.84 57.58 75.29
CA GLN A 51 32.42 56.83 74.17
C GLN A 51 31.57 55.61 73.80
N ARG A 52 31.11 54.85 74.80
CA ARG A 52 30.23 53.70 74.57
C ARG A 52 28.88 54.12 74.00
N THR A 53 28.28 55.20 74.51
CA THR A 53 27.03 55.75 73.98
C THR A 53 27.21 56.20 72.53
N ALA A 54 28.27 56.94 72.21
CA ALA A 54 28.54 57.38 70.83
C ALA A 54 28.78 56.20 69.87
N ALA A 55 29.50 55.16 70.31
CA ALA A 55 29.72 53.94 69.52
C ALA A 55 28.40 53.19 69.26
N LEU A 56 27.53 53.07 70.27
CA LEU A 56 26.22 52.46 70.13
C LEU A 56 25.28 53.29 69.25
N GLU A 57 25.31 54.61 69.36
CA GLU A 57 24.54 55.51 68.48
C GLU A 57 24.96 55.35 67.01
N GLN A 58 26.27 55.25 66.75
CA GLN A 58 26.78 54.99 65.41
C GLN A 58 26.38 53.61 64.89
N GLU A 59 26.41 52.58 65.74
CA GLU A 59 25.97 51.23 65.37
C GLU A 59 24.46 51.19 65.08
N ILE A 60 23.64 51.84 65.90
CA ILE A 60 22.20 52.00 65.67
C ILE A 60 21.94 52.68 64.32
N GLU A 61 22.67 53.76 64.01
CA GLU A 61 22.50 54.47 62.76
C GLU A 61 22.94 53.61 61.55
N ASN A 62 24.04 52.88 61.67
CA ASN A 62 24.48 51.92 60.66
C ASN A 62 23.44 50.81 60.44
N LEU A 63 22.85 50.27 61.50
CA LEU A 63 21.81 49.25 61.41
C LEU A 63 20.52 49.79 60.77
N LYS A 64 20.13 51.03 61.08
CA LYS A 64 19.00 51.70 60.41
C LYS A 64 19.24 51.85 58.91
N ASN A 65 20.45 52.25 58.51
CA ASN A 65 20.81 52.39 57.09
C ASN A 65 20.83 51.04 56.35
N LYS A 66 21.29 49.98 57.01
CA LYS A 66 21.20 48.61 56.46
C LYS A 66 19.74 48.16 56.34
N LEU A 67 18.92 48.44 57.34
CA LEU A 67 17.50 48.08 57.33
C LEU A 67 16.74 48.80 56.22
N SER A 68 16.98 50.10 56.02
CA SER A 68 16.35 50.87 54.94
C SER A 68 16.78 50.36 53.56
N THR A 69 18.07 50.02 53.40
CA THR A 69 18.59 49.41 52.16
C THR A 69 17.94 48.06 51.88
N CYS A 70 17.92 47.16 52.87
CA CYS A 70 17.31 45.84 52.75
C CYS A 70 15.79 45.93 52.47
N THR A 71 15.09 46.88 53.10
CA THR A 71 13.66 47.10 52.85
C THR A 71 13.39 47.52 51.42
N ARG A 72 14.21 48.42 50.86
CA ARG A 72 14.11 48.86 49.46
C ARG A 72 14.41 47.72 48.49
N GLU A 73 15.45 46.94 48.76
CA GLU A 73 15.78 45.76 47.94
C GLU A 73 14.65 44.73 47.95
N ASN A 74 14.03 44.49 49.10
CA ASN A 74 12.88 43.59 49.20
C ASN A 74 11.67 44.09 48.38
N GLN A 75 11.41 45.39 48.38
CA GLN A 75 10.37 45.99 47.53
C GLN A 75 10.68 45.81 46.04
N ASN A 76 11.92 46.09 45.62
CA ASN A 76 12.34 45.90 44.23
C ASN A 76 12.20 44.43 43.79
N LEU A 77 12.61 43.48 44.63
CA LEU A 77 12.46 42.05 44.32
C LEU A 77 10.99 41.63 44.23
N GLN A 78 10.10 42.24 45.02
CA GLN A 78 8.67 41.98 44.94
C GLN A 78 8.07 42.51 43.63
N GLU A 79 8.52 43.68 43.16
CA GLU A 79 8.13 44.22 41.85
C GLU A 79 8.64 43.33 40.71
N GLU A 80 9.93 42.96 40.71
CA GLU A 80 10.52 42.06 39.72
C GLU A 80 9.81 40.70 39.69
N LEU A 81 9.45 40.14 40.84
CA LEU A 81 8.70 38.89 40.94
C LEU A 81 7.31 39.03 40.32
N SER A 82 6.61 40.14 40.59
CA SER A 82 5.28 40.39 40.03
C SER A 82 5.32 40.50 38.50
N GLU A 83 6.36 41.15 37.97
CA GLU A 83 6.58 41.29 36.53
C GLU A 83 6.95 39.95 35.88
N ALA A 84 7.78 39.14 36.54
CA ALA A 84 8.10 37.78 36.09
C ALA A 84 6.84 36.89 35.98
N TYR A 85 5.93 36.98 36.95
CA TYR A 85 4.65 36.26 36.88
C TYR A 85 3.74 36.77 35.76
N ARG A 86 3.71 38.09 35.53
CA ARG A 86 2.97 38.69 34.42
C ARG A 86 3.48 38.18 33.07
N ILE A 87 4.79 38.21 32.86
CA ILE A 87 5.44 37.70 31.64
C ILE A 87 5.17 36.19 31.48
N LYS A 88 5.26 35.41 32.56
CA LYS A 88 4.96 33.98 32.54
C LYS A 88 3.54 33.69 32.05
N SER A 89 2.55 34.46 32.52
CA SER A 89 1.16 34.32 32.07
C SER A 89 1.02 34.62 30.58
N GLN A 90 1.60 35.73 30.12
CA GLN A 90 1.56 36.11 28.70
C GLN A 90 2.21 35.05 27.80
N LEU A 91 3.32 34.46 28.25
CA LEU A 91 3.99 33.39 27.51
C LEU A 91 3.13 32.12 27.43
N ALA A 92 2.39 31.78 28.49
CA ALA A 92 1.48 30.66 28.49
C ALA A 92 0.32 30.86 27.48
N ASP A 93 -0.24 32.07 27.43
CA ASP A 93 -1.31 32.42 26.47
C ASP A 93 -0.82 32.35 25.03
N LEU A 94 0.36 32.92 24.75
CA LEU A 94 1.01 32.86 23.42
C LEU A 94 1.32 31.41 23.01
N HIS A 95 1.84 30.60 23.92
CA HIS A 95 2.10 29.19 23.66
C HIS A 95 0.80 28.44 23.34
N SER A 96 -0.27 28.67 24.11
CA SER A 96 -1.58 28.06 23.83
C SER A 96 -2.13 28.48 22.45
N ALA A 97 -1.99 29.75 22.08
CA ALA A 97 -2.43 30.24 20.77
C ALA A 97 -1.64 29.61 19.61
N GLU A 98 -0.31 29.48 19.75
CA GLU A 98 0.51 28.85 18.71
C GLU A 98 0.23 27.34 18.61
N VAL A 99 -0.01 26.66 19.73
CA VAL A 99 -0.42 25.25 19.72
C VAL A 99 -1.74 25.07 18.96
N LEU A 100 -2.74 25.93 19.20
CA LEU A 100 -4.01 25.86 18.47
C LEU A 100 -3.83 26.08 16.97
N LYS A 101 -2.99 27.04 16.58
CA LYS A 101 -2.66 27.30 15.18
C LYS A 101 -1.92 26.11 14.54
N ASN A 102 -1.00 25.48 15.26
CA ASN A 102 -0.31 24.29 14.78
C ASN A 102 -1.26 23.11 14.57
N VAL A 103 -2.17 22.87 15.53
CA VAL A 103 -3.22 21.84 15.40
C VAL A 103 -4.09 22.09 14.16
N GLU A 104 -4.44 23.33 13.86
CA GLU A 104 -5.24 23.65 12.67
C GLU A 104 -4.44 23.46 11.37
N ALA A 105 -3.16 23.86 11.34
CA ALA A 105 -2.28 23.59 10.21
C ALA A 105 -2.10 22.08 9.95
N GLU A 106 -1.99 21.27 11.00
CA GLU A 106 -1.96 19.80 10.88
C GLU A 106 -3.23 19.23 10.28
N LYS A 107 -4.41 19.76 10.63
CA LYS A 107 -5.69 19.34 10.01
C LYS A 107 -5.71 19.66 8.52
N GLN A 108 -5.29 20.88 8.14
CA GLN A 108 -5.22 21.28 6.74
C GLN A 108 -4.24 20.39 5.95
N LEU A 109 -3.07 20.09 6.53
CA LEU A 109 -2.10 19.20 5.93
C LEU A 109 -2.68 17.80 5.68
N LYS A 110 -3.36 17.23 6.68
CA LYS A 110 -4.04 15.92 6.54
C LYS A 110 -5.15 15.95 5.48
N PHE A 111 -5.89 17.04 5.40
CA PHE A 111 -6.90 17.24 4.35
C PHE A 111 -6.25 17.23 2.96
N PHE A 112 -5.20 18.03 2.73
CA PHE A 112 -4.50 18.04 1.45
C PHE A 112 -3.86 16.71 1.09
N GLN A 113 -3.26 16.01 2.07
CA GLN A 113 -2.75 14.64 1.86
C GLN A 113 -3.86 13.70 1.39
N SER A 114 -5.05 13.79 1.97
CA SER A 114 -6.20 12.97 1.58
C SER A 114 -6.70 13.31 0.18
N CYS A 115 -6.78 14.60 -0.17
CA CYS A 115 -7.14 15.05 -1.52
C CYS A 115 -6.13 14.57 -2.57
N VAL A 116 -4.83 14.68 -2.28
CA VAL A 116 -3.77 14.22 -3.18
C VAL A 116 -3.84 12.70 -3.36
N ALA A 117 -4.06 11.93 -2.30
CA ALA A 117 -4.24 10.49 -2.38
C ALA A 117 -5.46 10.10 -3.24
N ALA A 118 -6.58 10.80 -3.08
CA ALA A 118 -7.78 10.58 -3.90
C ALA A 118 -7.53 10.91 -5.38
N ALA A 119 -6.88 12.04 -5.68
CA ALA A 119 -6.53 12.41 -7.05
C ALA A 119 -5.58 11.40 -7.72
N PHE A 120 -4.62 10.83 -6.98
CA PHE A 120 -3.78 9.75 -7.48
C PHE A 120 -4.57 8.48 -7.75
N ALA A 121 -5.49 8.08 -6.87
CA ALA A 121 -6.35 6.93 -7.09
C ALA A 121 -7.25 7.10 -8.32
N GLU A 122 -7.84 8.29 -8.51
CA GLU A 122 -8.64 8.61 -9.70
C GLU A 122 -7.80 8.56 -10.98
N ARG A 123 -6.60 9.14 -10.97
CA ARG A 123 -5.67 9.09 -12.09
C ARG A 123 -5.31 7.65 -12.45
N ASP A 124 -4.95 6.84 -11.46
CA ASP A 124 -4.53 5.46 -11.68
C ASP A 124 -5.69 4.61 -12.22
N ASN A 125 -6.92 4.86 -11.76
CA ASN A 125 -8.12 4.22 -12.29
C ASN A 125 -8.40 4.65 -13.74
N ALA A 126 -8.23 5.93 -14.06
CA ALA A 126 -8.38 6.44 -15.43
C ALA A 126 -7.31 5.87 -16.37
N ILE A 127 -6.07 5.70 -15.90
CA ILE A 127 -4.99 5.06 -16.66
C ILE A 127 -5.34 3.60 -16.95
N MET A 128 -5.80 2.84 -15.94
CA MET A 128 -6.20 1.44 -16.12
C MET A 128 -7.31 1.29 -17.17
N GLU A 129 -8.37 2.10 -17.09
CA GLU A 129 -9.46 2.06 -18.07
C GLU A 129 -9.00 2.47 -19.47
N ALA A 130 -8.09 3.44 -19.57
CA ALA A 130 -7.49 3.83 -20.85
C ALA A 130 -6.62 2.70 -21.46
N GLU A 131 -5.83 2.01 -20.64
CA GLU A 131 -5.02 0.86 -21.09
C GLU A 131 -5.91 -0.30 -21.56
N LYS A 132 -6.99 -0.60 -20.84
CA LYS A 132 -7.98 -1.61 -21.22
C LYS A 132 -8.71 -1.25 -22.52
N ALA A 133 -9.05 0.02 -22.72
CA ALA A 133 -9.64 0.49 -23.97
C ALA A 133 -8.64 0.38 -25.13
N LYS A 134 -7.37 0.71 -24.88
CA LYS A 134 -6.29 0.58 -25.86
C LYS A 134 -6.08 -0.88 -26.28
N GLU A 135 -6.05 -1.83 -25.33
CA GLU A 135 -5.93 -3.26 -25.63
C GLU A 135 -7.05 -3.74 -26.58
N LYS A 136 -8.29 -3.32 -26.33
CA LYS A 136 -9.43 -3.64 -27.22
C LYS A 136 -9.24 -3.07 -28.62
N VAL A 137 -8.76 -1.83 -28.73
CA VAL A 137 -8.49 -1.18 -30.02
C VAL A 137 -7.33 -1.89 -30.75
N GLU A 138 -6.30 -2.35 -30.04
CA GLU A 138 -5.19 -3.10 -30.64
C GLU A 138 -5.61 -4.49 -31.15
N LEU A 139 -6.62 -5.12 -30.55
CA LEU A 139 -7.18 -6.40 -31.01
C LEU A 139 -8.15 -6.24 -32.19
N MET A 140 -8.80 -5.09 -32.32
CA MET A 140 -9.82 -4.84 -33.35
C MET A 140 -9.34 -5.04 -34.80
N PRO A 141 -8.11 -4.66 -35.20
CA PRO A 141 -7.57 -4.94 -36.53
C PRO A 141 -7.56 -6.43 -36.89
N GLN A 142 -7.32 -7.30 -35.91
CA GLN A 142 -7.32 -8.74 -36.17
C GLN A 142 -8.74 -9.27 -36.41
N GLU A 143 -9.73 -8.75 -35.69
CA GLU A 143 -11.14 -9.07 -35.92
C GLU A 143 -11.65 -8.51 -37.26
N LEU A 144 -11.18 -7.31 -37.62
CA LEU A 144 -11.47 -6.68 -38.89
C LEU A 144 -10.86 -7.47 -40.05
N ASP A 145 -9.61 -7.92 -39.95
CA ASP A 145 -8.94 -8.77 -40.95
C ASP A 145 -9.70 -10.09 -41.16
N LYS A 146 -10.13 -10.74 -40.07
CA LYS A 146 -10.97 -11.95 -40.16
C LYS A 146 -12.29 -11.68 -40.88
N SER A 147 -12.95 -10.57 -40.54
CA SER A 147 -14.23 -10.18 -41.15
C SER A 147 -14.06 -9.83 -42.62
N GLN A 148 -12.98 -9.12 -42.95
CA GLN A 148 -12.64 -8.74 -44.33
C GLN A 148 -12.37 -9.98 -45.19
N LYS A 149 -11.56 -10.93 -44.71
CA LYS A 149 -11.33 -12.20 -45.42
C LYS A 149 -12.62 -12.95 -45.71
N ARG A 150 -13.54 -12.99 -44.74
CA ARG A 150 -14.85 -13.62 -44.93
C ARG A 150 -15.71 -12.89 -45.96
N VAL A 151 -15.65 -11.58 -46.01
CA VAL A 151 -16.33 -10.78 -47.06
C VAL A 151 -15.71 -11.07 -48.43
N GLU A 152 -14.39 -11.13 -48.53
CA GLU A 152 -13.68 -11.47 -49.77
C GLU A 152 -14.08 -12.87 -50.27
N GLU A 153 -14.09 -13.88 -49.40
CA GLU A 153 -14.56 -15.24 -49.69
C GLU A 153 -16.00 -15.24 -50.24
N LEU A 154 -16.95 -14.65 -49.49
CA LEU A 154 -18.35 -14.58 -49.92
C LEU A 154 -18.54 -13.80 -51.23
N THR A 155 -17.71 -12.78 -51.46
CA THR A 155 -17.74 -12.01 -52.72
C THR A 155 -17.28 -12.88 -53.90
N THR A 156 -16.27 -13.73 -53.70
CA THR A 156 -15.83 -14.68 -54.74
C THR A 156 -16.87 -15.76 -55.01
N GLU A 157 -17.51 -16.31 -53.98
CA GLU A 157 -18.60 -17.28 -54.12
C GLU A 157 -19.78 -16.68 -54.88
N LEU A 158 -20.19 -15.44 -54.53
CA LEU A 158 -21.26 -14.73 -55.23
C LEU A 158 -20.92 -14.47 -56.70
N LEU A 159 -19.66 -14.18 -57.03
CA LEU A 159 -19.23 -13.98 -58.41
C LEU A 159 -19.32 -15.29 -59.21
N GLN A 160 -18.86 -16.41 -58.63
CA GLN A 160 -18.96 -17.73 -59.25
C GLN A 160 -20.42 -18.15 -59.47
N GLU A 161 -21.29 -17.89 -58.49
CA GLU A 161 -22.72 -18.16 -58.63
C GLU A 161 -23.34 -17.33 -59.76
N LYS A 162 -22.98 -16.04 -59.90
CA LYS A 162 -23.43 -15.20 -61.03
C LYS A 162 -22.94 -15.73 -62.38
N GLU A 163 -21.72 -16.22 -62.47
CA GLU A 163 -21.20 -16.84 -63.70
C GLU A 163 -21.98 -18.12 -64.05
N LEU A 164 -22.28 -18.96 -63.06
CA LEU A 164 -23.10 -20.15 -63.27
C LEU A 164 -24.53 -19.80 -63.68
N VAL A 165 -25.15 -18.81 -63.04
CA VAL A 165 -26.49 -18.35 -63.40
C VAL A 165 -26.54 -17.81 -64.83
N THR A 166 -25.55 -17.00 -65.23
CA THR A 166 -25.50 -16.49 -66.61
C THR A 166 -25.28 -17.61 -67.64
N ALA A 167 -24.44 -18.61 -67.33
CA ALA A 167 -24.26 -19.79 -68.18
C ALA A 167 -25.56 -20.60 -68.33
N LEU A 168 -26.26 -20.86 -67.22
CA LEU A 168 -27.54 -21.58 -67.25
C LEU A 168 -28.62 -20.80 -68.02
N GLN A 169 -28.66 -19.47 -67.90
CA GLN A 169 -29.57 -18.63 -68.65
C GLN A 169 -29.33 -18.74 -70.17
N ILE A 170 -28.07 -18.72 -70.60
CA ILE A 170 -27.69 -18.88 -72.02
C ILE A 170 -28.07 -20.27 -72.54
N ASP A 171 -27.81 -21.32 -71.75
CA ASP A 171 -28.17 -22.69 -72.13
C ASP A 171 -29.69 -22.87 -72.21
N LEU A 172 -30.45 -22.26 -71.29
CA LEU A 172 -31.91 -22.26 -71.33
C LEU A 172 -32.41 -21.62 -72.62
N GLU A 173 -31.95 -20.40 -72.96
CA GLU A 173 -32.33 -19.73 -74.21
C GLU A 173 -31.97 -20.55 -75.46
N LYS A 174 -30.82 -21.23 -75.44
CA LYS A 174 -30.39 -22.11 -76.53
C LYS A 174 -31.32 -23.32 -76.66
N ARG A 175 -31.70 -23.94 -75.54
CA ARG A 175 -32.63 -25.08 -75.52
C ARG A 175 -34.03 -24.67 -75.96
N GLU A 176 -34.50 -23.50 -75.55
CA GLU A 176 -35.78 -22.93 -76.01
C GLU A 176 -35.77 -22.73 -77.53
N LYS A 177 -34.71 -22.12 -78.09
CA LYS A 177 -34.55 -21.97 -79.55
C LYS A 177 -34.52 -23.32 -80.28
N GLN A 178 -33.81 -24.31 -79.74
CA GLN A 178 -33.79 -25.67 -80.31
C GLN A 178 -35.18 -26.32 -80.25
N ASN A 179 -35.90 -26.15 -79.14
CA ASN A 179 -37.27 -26.66 -79.01
C ASN A 179 -38.21 -26.04 -80.03
N GLU A 180 -38.09 -24.75 -80.34
CA GLU A 180 -38.88 -24.13 -81.41
C GLU A 180 -38.56 -24.74 -82.77
N VAL A 181 -37.27 -24.98 -83.08
CA VAL A 181 -36.89 -25.70 -84.31
C VAL A 181 -37.46 -27.12 -84.34
N PHE A 182 -37.40 -27.86 -83.23
CA PHE A 182 -37.98 -29.21 -83.16
C PHE A 182 -39.49 -29.19 -83.33
N LYS A 183 -40.19 -28.23 -82.74
CA LYS A 183 -41.63 -28.04 -82.98
C LYS A 183 -41.92 -27.85 -84.46
N GLU A 184 -41.17 -27.00 -85.17
CA GLU A 184 -41.35 -26.85 -86.63
C GLU A 184 -41.10 -28.16 -87.40
N VAL A 185 -40.08 -28.93 -87.00
CA VAL A 185 -39.76 -30.23 -87.61
C VAL A 185 -40.89 -31.23 -87.36
N ILE A 186 -41.32 -31.38 -86.11
CA ILE A 186 -42.43 -32.24 -85.69
C ILE A 186 -43.69 -31.86 -86.47
N GLU A 187 -43.98 -30.57 -86.63
CA GLU A 187 -45.12 -30.11 -87.41
C GLU A 187 -45.05 -30.56 -88.87
N LYS A 188 -43.88 -30.43 -89.50
CA LYS A 188 -43.67 -30.88 -90.89
C LYS A 188 -43.83 -32.39 -91.03
N PHE A 189 -43.22 -33.19 -90.15
CA PHE A 189 -43.31 -34.65 -90.19
C PHE A 189 -44.72 -35.14 -89.88
N TYR A 190 -45.38 -34.53 -88.89
CA TYR A 190 -46.78 -34.81 -88.58
C TYR A 190 -47.68 -34.46 -89.76
N HIS A 191 -47.43 -33.34 -90.45
CA HIS A 191 -48.16 -32.97 -91.66
C HIS A 191 -47.96 -33.99 -92.79
N ILE A 192 -46.72 -34.45 -93.04
CA ILE A 192 -46.44 -35.50 -94.03
C ILE A 192 -47.18 -36.79 -93.69
N ARG A 193 -47.10 -37.23 -92.42
CA ARG A 193 -47.81 -38.39 -91.89
C ARG A 193 -49.32 -38.28 -92.12
N VAL A 194 -49.92 -37.17 -91.71
CA VAL A 194 -51.37 -36.96 -91.84
C VAL A 194 -51.78 -36.90 -93.31
N CYS A 195 -51.01 -36.25 -94.18
CA CYS A 195 -51.25 -36.23 -95.63
C CYS A 195 -51.16 -37.62 -96.28
N SER A 196 -50.37 -38.54 -95.72
CA SER A 196 -50.30 -39.94 -96.18
C SER A 196 -51.45 -40.82 -95.68
N LEU A 197 -52.17 -40.40 -94.63
CA LEU A 197 -53.21 -41.18 -93.92
C LEU A 197 -54.63 -40.57 -94.02
N GLU A 198 -54.81 -39.44 -94.72
CA GLU A 198 -56.07 -38.72 -94.96
C GLU A 198 -56.92 -38.34 -93.71
N ASN A 199 -56.36 -38.35 -92.50
CA ASN A 199 -57.09 -38.07 -91.25
C ASN A 199 -56.48 -36.90 -90.46
N PHE A 200 -57.09 -35.71 -90.55
CA PHE A 200 -56.70 -34.54 -89.76
C PHE A 200 -57.44 -34.48 -88.42
N THR A 201 -56.69 -34.58 -87.32
CA THR A 201 -57.14 -34.20 -85.97
C THR A 201 -56.16 -33.21 -85.37
N ASP A 202 -56.69 -32.14 -84.76
CA ASP A 202 -55.90 -31.12 -84.05
C ASP A 202 -55.43 -31.71 -82.72
N ALA A 203 -54.12 -31.98 -82.63
CA ALA A 203 -53.49 -32.71 -81.54
C ALA A 203 -52.47 -31.82 -80.81
N SER A 204 -52.32 -32.05 -79.51
CA SER A 204 -51.28 -31.39 -78.69
C SER A 204 -49.86 -31.79 -79.14
N TRP A 205 -48.84 -31.02 -78.73
CA TRP A 205 -47.45 -31.31 -79.12
C TRP A 205 -46.98 -32.67 -78.63
N GLU A 206 -47.36 -33.03 -77.41
CA GLU A 206 -47.06 -34.33 -76.80
C GLU A 206 -47.68 -35.48 -77.60
N GLU A 207 -48.93 -35.36 -78.03
CA GLU A 207 -49.62 -36.35 -78.87
C GLU A 207 -49.01 -36.46 -80.28
N LYS A 208 -48.62 -35.33 -80.89
CA LYS A 208 -47.90 -35.31 -82.19
C LYS A 208 -46.58 -36.07 -82.10
N CYS A 209 -45.81 -35.85 -81.03
CA CYS A 209 -44.55 -36.56 -80.78
C CYS A 209 -44.76 -38.05 -80.56
N GLU A 210 -45.71 -38.41 -79.69
CA GLU A 210 -46.03 -39.81 -79.39
C GLU A 210 -46.46 -40.57 -80.65
N CYS A 211 -47.24 -39.94 -81.52
CA CYS A 211 -47.64 -40.53 -82.80
C CYS A 211 -46.47 -40.81 -83.74
N LEU A 212 -45.52 -39.87 -83.88
CA LEU A 212 -44.35 -40.04 -84.75
C LEU A 212 -43.36 -41.07 -84.19
N MET A 213 -43.18 -41.11 -82.87
CA MET A 213 -42.28 -42.07 -82.21
C MET A 213 -42.78 -43.52 -82.28
N ASN A 214 -44.09 -43.72 -82.36
CA ASN A 214 -44.71 -45.04 -82.46
C ASN A 214 -44.83 -45.56 -83.90
N ASP A 215 -44.24 -44.87 -84.88
CA ASP A 215 -44.25 -45.31 -86.27
C ASP A 215 -43.26 -46.43 -86.54
N SER A 216 -43.68 -47.43 -87.31
CA SER A 216 -42.80 -48.52 -87.73
C SER A 216 -41.74 -48.02 -88.71
N ASP A 217 -40.52 -48.54 -88.62
CA ASP A 217 -39.39 -48.18 -89.50
C ASP A 217 -39.70 -48.25 -91.01
N GLU A 218 -40.63 -49.10 -91.45
CA GLU A 218 -41.07 -49.19 -92.85
C GLU A 218 -41.80 -47.93 -93.34
N MET A 219 -42.45 -47.18 -92.44
CA MET A 219 -43.20 -45.94 -92.75
C MET A 219 -42.27 -44.80 -93.23
N TRP A 220 -41.03 -44.79 -92.76
CA TRP A 220 -40.09 -43.68 -92.95
C TRP A 220 -38.87 -44.06 -93.79
N ARG A 221 -38.83 -45.26 -94.38
CA ARG A 221 -37.73 -45.71 -95.24
C ARG A 221 -37.81 -45.07 -96.62
N PHE A 222 -36.81 -44.24 -96.93
CA PHE A 222 -36.44 -43.89 -98.30
C PHE A 222 -35.41 -44.88 -98.81
N GLN A 223 -35.68 -45.53 -99.94
CA GLN A 223 -34.70 -46.39 -100.62
C GLN A 223 -33.52 -45.55 -101.13
N ASN A 224 -32.36 -45.71 -100.51
CA ASN A 224 -31.07 -45.91 -101.18
C ASN A 224 -29.96 -46.19 -100.16
N ASP A 225 -29.14 -47.17 -100.52
CA ASP A 225 -27.88 -47.57 -99.89
C ASP A 225 -26.79 -46.49 -100.04
N GLU A 226 -25.69 -46.73 -99.31
CA GLU A 226 -24.31 -46.22 -99.48
C GLU A 226 -23.82 -45.13 -98.51
N ASP A 227 -23.09 -45.62 -97.50
CA ASP A 227 -21.86 -45.11 -96.88
C ASP A 227 -21.54 -43.61 -96.93
N THR A 228 -21.34 -43.00 -95.76
CA THR A 228 -20.14 -42.17 -95.43
C THR A 228 -20.23 -41.57 -94.02
N SER A 229 -19.46 -42.08 -93.05
CA SER A 229 -19.07 -41.27 -91.87
C SER A 229 -17.87 -41.76 -91.05
N THR A 230 -17.18 -42.82 -91.49
CA THR A 230 -16.04 -43.34 -90.71
C THR A 230 -14.85 -42.37 -90.67
N SER A 231 -14.65 -41.52 -91.70
CA SER A 231 -13.52 -40.59 -91.79
C SER A 231 -13.63 -39.36 -90.86
N ASN A 232 -14.82 -38.78 -90.70
CA ASN A 232 -15.03 -37.62 -89.81
C ASN A 232 -14.92 -38.00 -88.33
N TYR A 233 -15.35 -39.22 -87.98
CA TYR A 233 -15.21 -39.75 -86.63
C TYR A 233 -13.75 -39.99 -86.25
N ILE A 234 -12.94 -40.53 -87.18
CA ILE A 234 -11.50 -40.72 -86.98
C ILE A 234 -10.78 -39.37 -86.79
N ASN A 235 -11.08 -38.37 -87.63
CA ASN A 235 -10.48 -37.03 -87.48
C ASN A 235 -10.89 -36.33 -86.17
N SER A 236 -12.11 -36.56 -85.69
CA SER A 236 -12.57 -36.02 -84.39
C SER A 236 -11.81 -36.66 -83.22
N LEU A 237 -11.57 -37.97 -83.26
CA LEU A 237 -10.81 -38.68 -82.23
C LEU A 237 -9.33 -38.27 -82.22
N GLU A 238 -8.72 -38.07 -83.39
CA GLU A 238 -7.34 -37.58 -83.49
C GLU A 238 -7.19 -36.15 -82.93
N ALA A 239 -8.18 -35.28 -83.16
CA ALA A 239 -8.19 -33.93 -82.59
C ALA A 239 -8.35 -33.95 -81.06
N GLU A 240 -9.16 -34.86 -80.51
CA GLU A 240 -9.35 -35.03 -79.06
C GLU A 240 -8.09 -35.60 -78.37
N ILE A 241 -7.36 -36.50 -79.02
CA ILE A 241 -6.08 -37.00 -78.51
C ILE A 241 -5.05 -35.87 -78.42
N GLU A 242 -5.03 -34.95 -79.39
CA GLU A 242 -4.10 -33.81 -79.38
C GLU A 242 -4.45 -32.76 -78.32
N THR A 243 -5.74 -32.55 -78.00
CA THR A 243 -6.14 -31.66 -76.89
C THR A 243 -5.81 -32.30 -75.53
N LEU A 244 -6.01 -33.61 -75.37
CA LEU A 244 -5.60 -34.35 -74.18
C LEU A 244 -4.10 -34.32 -73.96
N ARG A 245 -3.30 -34.45 -75.03
CA ARG A 245 -1.83 -34.35 -74.95
C ARG A 245 -1.39 -32.98 -74.44
N LYS A 246 -1.96 -31.89 -74.96
CA LYS A 246 -1.72 -30.53 -74.45
C LYS A 246 -2.16 -30.36 -72.99
N GLY A 247 -3.25 -31.03 -72.59
CA GLY A 247 -3.70 -31.08 -71.19
C GLY A 247 -2.69 -31.75 -70.27
N VAL A 248 -2.12 -32.88 -70.69
CA VAL A 248 -1.07 -33.61 -69.95
C VAL A 248 0.20 -32.76 -69.81
N ASP A 249 0.64 -32.10 -70.88
CA ASP A 249 1.82 -31.22 -70.82
C ASP A 249 1.62 -30.05 -69.85
N ASN A 250 0.41 -29.48 -69.79
CA ASN A 250 0.06 -28.44 -68.83
C ASN A 250 0.01 -28.95 -67.38
N LEU A 251 -0.49 -30.17 -67.16
CA LEU A 251 -0.46 -30.79 -65.82
C LEU A 251 0.97 -31.10 -65.38
N GLN A 252 1.82 -31.55 -66.29
CA GLN A 252 3.23 -31.83 -66.01
C GLN A 252 4.03 -30.55 -65.71
N SER A 253 3.72 -29.44 -66.38
CA SER A 253 4.34 -28.14 -66.08
C SER A 253 3.90 -27.60 -64.71
N LYS A 254 2.62 -27.73 -64.36
CA LYS A 254 2.10 -27.38 -63.02
C LYS A 254 2.72 -28.23 -61.91
N LEU A 255 2.90 -29.54 -62.14
CA LEU A 255 3.54 -30.44 -61.18
C LEU A 255 4.99 -30.02 -60.90
N ARG A 256 5.73 -29.60 -61.94
CA ARG A 256 7.11 -29.09 -61.80
C ARG A 256 7.16 -27.86 -60.91
N VAL A 257 6.29 -26.88 -61.15
CA VAL A 257 6.20 -25.67 -60.31
C VAL A 257 5.80 -26.03 -58.88
N GLY A 258 4.89 -26.99 -58.70
CA GLY A 258 4.51 -27.51 -57.39
C GLY A 258 5.69 -28.06 -56.59
N LEU A 259 6.59 -28.81 -57.24
CA LEU A 259 7.81 -29.34 -56.61
C LEU A 259 8.81 -28.23 -56.24
N GLU A 260 8.94 -27.19 -57.06
CA GLU A 260 9.77 -26.02 -56.74
C GLU A 260 9.24 -25.26 -55.52
N ILE A 261 7.92 -25.11 -55.40
CA ILE A 261 7.28 -24.52 -54.23
C ILE A 261 7.52 -25.41 -52.99
N GLU A 262 7.31 -26.72 -53.11
CA GLU A 262 7.50 -27.66 -52.00
C GLU A 262 8.94 -27.64 -51.47
N THR A 263 9.93 -27.66 -52.36
CA THR A 263 11.35 -27.61 -51.98
C THR A 263 11.71 -26.29 -51.29
N HIS A 264 11.21 -25.16 -51.78
CA HIS A 264 11.40 -23.87 -51.13
C HIS A 264 10.74 -23.79 -49.75
N LEU A 265 9.52 -24.31 -49.60
CA LEU A 265 8.82 -24.36 -48.32
C LEU A 265 9.55 -25.26 -47.31
N LYS A 266 9.98 -26.46 -47.72
CA LYS A 266 10.78 -27.37 -46.88
C LYS A 266 12.05 -26.69 -46.36
N LYS A 267 12.74 -25.92 -47.21
CA LYS A 267 13.94 -25.16 -46.80
C LYS A 267 13.60 -24.09 -45.76
N LYS A 268 12.55 -23.29 -45.99
CA LYS A 268 12.11 -22.26 -45.04
C LYS A 268 11.71 -22.85 -43.68
N VAL A 269 11.00 -23.98 -43.67
CA VAL A 269 10.59 -24.66 -42.43
C VAL A 269 11.83 -25.12 -41.65
N SER A 270 12.79 -25.78 -42.30
CA SER A 270 14.06 -26.18 -41.66
C SER A 270 14.81 -24.99 -41.06
N ASP A 271 14.86 -23.85 -41.75
CA ASP A 271 15.54 -22.66 -41.24
C ASP A 271 14.82 -22.05 -40.01
N LEU A 272 13.49 -22.07 -40.01
CA LEU A 272 12.69 -21.63 -38.86
C LEU A 272 12.85 -22.56 -37.66
N GLU A 273 12.90 -23.87 -37.88
CA GLU A 273 13.15 -24.85 -36.81
C GLU A 273 14.51 -24.64 -36.15
N LYS A 274 15.56 -24.40 -36.94
CA LYS A 274 16.89 -24.07 -36.40
C LYS A 274 16.87 -22.79 -35.55
N LYS A 275 16.19 -21.74 -36.03
CA LYS A 275 16.03 -20.48 -35.26
C LYS A 275 15.25 -20.71 -33.97
N LYS A 276 14.18 -21.50 -34.00
CA LYS A 276 13.38 -21.88 -32.83
C LYS A 276 14.25 -22.57 -31.77
N ILE A 277 15.03 -23.57 -32.16
CA ILE A 277 15.93 -24.30 -31.25
C ILE A 277 16.95 -23.34 -30.60
N LEU A 278 17.55 -22.44 -31.38
CA LEU A 278 18.52 -21.48 -30.88
C LEU A 278 17.90 -20.51 -29.85
N LEU A 279 16.72 -19.97 -30.14
CA LEU A 279 16.00 -19.07 -29.24
C LEU A 279 15.58 -19.78 -27.95
N GLN A 280 15.05 -21.00 -28.05
CA GLN A 280 14.67 -21.80 -26.90
C GLN A 280 15.86 -22.07 -25.97
N LYS A 281 17.04 -22.36 -26.53
CA LYS A 281 18.27 -22.55 -25.76
C LYS A 281 18.70 -21.26 -25.04
N LYS A 282 18.56 -20.09 -25.69
CA LYS A 282 18.87 -18.79 -25.08
C LYS A 282 17.93 -18.47 -23.92
N ILE A 283 16.62 -18.67 -24.11
CA ILE A 283 15.60 -18.45 -23.08
C ILE A 283 15.86 -19.37 -21.88
N LYS A 284 16.09 -20.66 -22.11
CA LYS A 284 16.40 -21.61 -21.02
C LYS A 284 17.63 -21.18 -20.21
N LYS A 285 18.69 -20.71 -20.88
CA LYS A 285 19.88 -20.18 -20.20
C LYS A 285 19.56 -18.95 -19.35
N GLN A 286 18.78 -18.00 -19.87
CA GLN A 286 18.39 -16.80 -19.12
C GLN A 286 17.51 -17.13 -17.92
N ILE A 287 16.54 -18.03 -18.07
CA ILE A 287 15.71 -18.51 -16.96
C ILE A 287 16.57 -19.17 -15.88
N SER A 288 17.56 -19.98 -16.27
CA SER A 288 18.46 -20.63 -15.30
C SER A 288 19.23 -19.60 -14.49
N ILE A 289 19.81 -18.58 -15.15
CA ILE A 289 20.52 -17.48 -14.46
C ILE A 289 19.59 -16.72 -13.50
N LEU A 290 18.36 -16.44 -13.92
CA LEU A 290 17.38 -15.74 -13.08
C LEU A 290 17.01 -16.56 -11.84
N LEU A 291 16.83 -17.87 -12.00
CA LEU A 291 16.56 -18.78 -10.88
C LEU A 291 17.73 -18.82 -9.90
N ASP A 292 18.97 -18.88 -10.40
CA ASP A 292 20.16 -18.86 -9.55
C ASP A 292 20.24 -17.56 -8.73
N VAL A 293 20.05 -16.41 -9.38
CA VAL A 293 20.03 -15.10 -8.71
C VAL A 293 18.90 -15.00 -7.67
N HIS A 294 17.70 -15.46 -8.01
CA HIS A 294 16.57 -15.48 -7.07
C HIS A 294 16.85 -16.39 -5.88
N SER A 295 17.48 -17.54 -6.11
CA SER A 295 17.86 -18.46 -5.03
C SER A 295 18.88 -17.82 -4.09
N GLN A 296 19.83 -17.06 -4.63
CA GLN A 296 20.82 -16.32 -3.83
C GLN A 296 20.14 -15.26 -2.97
N TYR A 297 19.29 -14.41 -3.56
CA TYR A 297 18.55 -13.40 -2.79
C TYR A 297 17.70 -14.02 -1.67
N ARG A 298 17.07 -15.16 -1.93
CA ARG A 298 16.30 -15.87 -0.91
C ARG A 298 17.18 -16.32 0.25
N ILE A 299 18.37 -16.85 -0.04
CA ILE A 299 19.34 -17.25 0.99
C ILE A 299 19.79 -16.02 1.79
N ASP A 300 20.14 -14.93 1.12
CA ASP A 300 20.60 -13.70 1.77
C ASP A 300 19.53 -13.10 2.69
N ILE A 301 18.26 -13.08 2.26
CA ILE A 301 17.13 -12.62 3.09
C ILE A 301 16.95 -13.51 4.31
N ILE A 302 17.03 -14.83 4.16
CA ILE A 302 16.90 -15.77 5.29
C ILE A 302 18.02 -15.52 6.29
N ASN A 303 19.27 -15.37 5.83
CA ASN A 303 20.42 -15.11 6.71
C ASN A 303 20.24 -13.80 7.49
N LEU A 304 19.80 -12.72 6.85
CA LEU A 304 19.55 -11.43 7.52
C LEU A 304 18.45 -11.55 8.59
N LEU A 305 17.39 -12.31 8.31
CA LEU A 305 16.32 -12.54 9.28
C LEU A 305 16.79 -13.40 10.47
N GLU A 306 17.62 -14.42 10.21
CA GLU A 306 18.21 -15.25 11.27
C GLU A 306 19.19 -14.46 12.14
N GLU A 307 20.00 -13.58 11.54
CA GLU A 307 20.89 -12.67 12.25
C GLU A 307 20.10 -11.71 13.15
N GLY A 308 19.12 -11.00 12.60
CA GLY A 308 18.27 -10.09 13.38
C GLY A 308 17.48 -10.80 14.48
N ASN A 309 17.00 -12.02 14.23
CA ASN A 309 16.36 -12.85 15.25
C ASN A 309 17.33 -13.26 16.37
N SER A 310 18.59 -13.55 16.02
CA SER A 310 19.64 -13.88 16.99
C SER A 310 20.01 -12.67 17.86
N GLU A 311 20.10 -11.47 17.27
CA GLU A 311 20.31 -10.22 17.99
C GLU A 311 19.16 -9.92 18.96
N LEU A 312 17.91 -10.00 18.48
CA LEU A 312 16.73 -9.81 19.32
C LEU A 312 16.68 -10.82 20.47
N LYS A 313 17.02 -12.07 20.19
CA LYS A 313 17.12 -13.11 21.22
C LYS A 313 18.18 -12.77 22.26
N SER A 314 19.36 -12.32 21.83
CA SER A 314 20.43 -11.88 22.75
C SER A 314 20.00 -10.69 23.62
N ILE A 315 19.30 -9.71 23.04
CA ILE A 315 18.76 -8.56 23.78
C ILE A 315 17.71 -9.04 24.79
N ASN A 316 16.82 -9.94 24.37
CA ASN A 316 15.81 -10.52 25.25
C ASN A 316 16.45 -11.30 26.41
N ASP A 317 17.45 -12.14 26.13
CA ASP A 317 18.18 -12.90 27.16
C ASP A 317 18.88 -11.94 28.15
N LEU A 318 19.46 -10.84 27.66
CA LEU A 318 20.04 -9.79 28.51
C LEU A 318 18.98 -9.11 29.39
N ILE A 319 17.82 -8.78 28.82
CA ILE A 319 16.70 -8.18 29.56
C ILE A 319 16.19 -9.14 30.64
N VAL A 320 16.01 -10.42 30.30
CA VAL A 320 15.60 -11.47 31.25
C VAL A 320 16.61 -11.60 32.38
N GLU A 321 17.90 -11.62 32.07
CA GLU A 321 18.95 -11.68 33.09
C GLU A 321 18.98 -10.42 33.97
N LYS A 322 18.74 -9.23 33.41
CA LYS A 322 18.60 -7.99 34.20
C LYS A 322 17.37 -8.01 35.10
N MET A 323 16.23 -8.52 34.62
CA MET A 323 15.05 -8.72 35.46
C MET A 323 15.33 -9.70 36.60
N ARG A 324 16.02 -10.80 36.31
CA ARG A 324 16.43 -11.77 37.34
C ARG A 324 17.37 -11.16 38.37
N GLN A 325 18.32 -10.32 37.96
CA GLN A 325 19.20 -9.56 38.86
C GLN A 325 18.41 -8.56 39.73
N LEU A 326 17.39 -7.92 39.17
CA LEU A 326 16.48 -7.04 39.93
C LEU A 326 15.68 -7.82 40.98
N GLU A 327 15.17 -9.01 40.63
CA GLU A 327 14.49 -9.89 41.59
C GLU A 327 15.43 -10.35 42.72
N LEU A 328 16.64 -10.80 42.39
CA LEU A 328 17.67 -11.19 43.36
C LEU A 328 18.11 -10.03 44.27
N SER A 329 18.26 -8.82 43.72
CA SER A 329 18.58 -7.63 44.51
C SER A 329 17.41 -7.21 45.41
N ARG A 330 16.16 -7.39 44.96
CA ARG A 330 14.95 -7.17 45.77
C ARG A 330 14.86 -8.18 46.91
N GLU A 331 15.19 -9.45 46.70
CA GLU A 331 15.27 -10.47 47.75
C GLU A 331 16.40 -10.20 48.77
N CYS A 332 17.57 -9.73 48.33
CA CYS A 332 18.66 -9.32 49.23
C CYS A 332 18.30 -8.06 50.04
N ASN A 333 17.61 -7.09 49.44
CA ASN A 333 17.13 -5.89 50.14
C ASN A 333 16.00 -6.20 51.12
N LEU A 334 15.14 -7.19 50.83
CA LEU A 334 14.15 -7.71 51.78
C LEU A 334 14.80 -8.40 52.99
N LYS A 335 15.88 -9.18 52.79
CA LYS A 335 16.64 -9.78 53.91
C LYS A 335 17.36 -8.74 54.79
N SER A 336 17.75 -7.59 54.23
CA SER A 336 18.29 -6.46 55.00
C SER A 336 17.20 -5.65 55.72
N SER A 337 15.98 -5.59 55.17
CA SER A 337 14.84 -4.85 55.74
C SER A 337 14.18 -5.56 56.93
N VAL A 338 14.19 -6.90 56.96
CA VAL A 338 13.61 -7.69 58.07
C VAL A 338 14.35 -7.48 59.40
N ILE A 339 15.59 -6.98 59.38
CA ILE A 339 16.36 -6.67 60.61
C ILE A 339 15.98 -5.30 61.19
N GLN A 340 15.36 -4.39 60.41
CA GLN A 340 15.02 -3.03 60.87
C GLN A 340 13.53 -2.82 61.22
N GLU A 341 12.64 -3.75 60.92
CA GLU A 341 11.20 -3.64 61.20
C GLU A 341 10.73 -4.27 62.53
N LYS A 342 11.65 -4.63 63.45
CA LYS A 342 11.27 -5.21 64.75
C LYS A 342 11.10 -4.19 65.89
N GLU A 343 11.24 -2.88 65.63
CA GLU A 343 11.25 -1.87 66.71
C GLU A 343 10.24 -0.73 66.59
N LEU A 344 9.33 -0.70 65.61
CA LEU A 344 8.34 0.38 65.52
C LEU A 344 6.91 -0.13 65.33
N GLN A 345 6.21 -0.11 66.46
CA GLN A 345 4.78 0.13 66.65
C GLN A 345 3.79 -1.02 66.42
N GLU A 346 3.49 -1.66 67.56
CA GLU A 346 2.12 -1.78 68.05
C GLU A 346 1.32 -0.46 67.85
N SER A 347 0.29 -0.47 67.00
CA SER A 347 -0.98 0.21 67.29
C SER A 347 -2.09 -0.26 66.34
N GLU A 348 -3.12 -0.84 66.93
CA GLU A 348 -4.49 -1.06 66.45
C GLU A 348 -4.97 -0.18 65.28
N CYS A 349 -5.62 -0.78 64.27
CA CYS A 349 -7.08 -0.70 64.13
C CYS A 349 -7.62 -1.41 62.86
N ARG A 350 -8.48 -2.39 63.14
CA ARG A 350 -9.77 -2.72 62.51
C ARG A 350 -9.87 -2.94 60.99
N ASP A 351 -10.04 -4.23 60.73
CA ASP A 351 -10.85 -4.89 59.71
C ASP A 351 -12.17 -4.17 59.35
N VAL A 352 -12.37 -3.89 58.07
CA VAL A 352 -13.68 -3.66 57.45
C VAL A 352 -13.71 -4.42 56.13
N HIS A 353 -14.37 -5.57 56.15
CA HIS A 353 -14.82 -6.27 54.95
C HIS A 353 -15.83 -5.41 54.19
N VAL A 354 -15.57 -5.17 52.91
CA VAL A 354 -16.61 -4.78 51.96
C VAL A 354 -16.77 -5.89 50.94
N SER A 355 -17.76 -6.73 51.21
CA SER A 355 -18.39 -7.59 50.22
C SER A 355 -19.22 -6.72 49.28
N ALA A 356 -19.09 -6.92 47.97
CA ALA A 356 -20.13 -6.58 47.02
C ALA A 356 -20.11 -7.58 45.87
N ASP A 357 -21.04 -8.52 45.95
CA ASP A 357 -21.55 -9.31 44.83
C ASP A 357 -21.98 -8.41 43.67
N SER A 358 -21.64 -8.78 42.44
CA SER A 358 -22.61 -8.84 41.33
C SER A 358 -22.02 -9.55 40.11
N ALA A 359 -22.42 -10.81 39.95
CA ALA A 359 -22.67 -11.43 38.66
C ALA A 359 -24.09 -12.04 38.74
N PRO A 360 -24.80 -12.40 37.65
CA PRO A 360 -24.32 -12.54 36.28
C PRO A 360 -25.31 -12.01 35.20
N ALA A 361 -24.86 -11.88 33.96
CA ALA A 361 -25.74 -12.02 32.80
C ALA A 361 -24.98 -12.65 31.63
N SER A 362 -25.24 -13.94 31.46
CA SER A 362 -24.95 -14.74 30.28
C SER A 362 -25.78 -14.30 29.08
N THR A 363 -25.16 -14.22 27.90
CA THR A 363 -25.81 -14.62 26.65
C THR A 363 -24.78 -15.22 25.69
N THR A 364 -24.68 -16.54 25.78
CA THR A 364 -24.24 -17.41 24.70
C THR A 364 -25.30 -17.36 23.58
N LYS A 365 -24.89 -17.11 22.34
CA LYS A 365 -25.59 -17.62 21.16
C LYS A 365 -24.57 -18.13 20.15
N ALA A 366 -24.51 -19.45 20.08
CA ALA A 366 -24.04 -20.19 18.92
C ALA A 366 -25.26 -20.55 18.04
N CYS A 367 -25.11 -20.40 16.73
CA CYS A 367 -25.73 -21.19 15.66
C CYS A 367 -24.99 -20.77 14.37
N SER A 368 -24.10 -21.60 13.83
CA SER A 368 -24.37 -22.69 12.88
C SER A 368 -24.68 -22.19 11.45
N CYS A 369 -23.69 -22.42 10.59
CA CYS A 369 -23.72 -22.83 9.17
C CYS A 369 -24.75 -22.22 8.21
N TYR A 370 -24.27 -21.69 7.08
CA TYR A 370 -24.73 -22.11 5.75
C TYR A 370 -23.65 -21.90 4.68
N CYS A 371 -23.34 -22.98 3.95
CA CYS A 371 -22.64 -22.98 2.66
C CYS A 371 -23.59 -22.58 1.53
N GLY A 372 -23.04 -22.03 0.45
CA GLY A 372 -23.65 -21.91 -0.89
C GLY A 372 -22.86 -20.88 -1.70
N LEU A 373 -21.86 -21.26 -2.49
CA LEU A 373 -21.99 -21.66 -3.91
C LEU A 373 -22.90 -20.72 -4.72
N SER A 374 -22.30 -19.70 -5.34
CA SER A 374 -22.30 -19.42 -6.79
C SER A 374 -21.20 -18.41 -7.11
#